data_AF-A0A966VTL8-F1
#
_entry.id   AF-A0A966VTL8-F1
#
_cell.length_a   1.000
_cell.length_b   1.000
_cell.length_c   1.000
_cell.angle_alpha   90.00
_cell.angle_beta   90.00
_cell.angle_gamma   90.00
#
_symmetry.space_group_name_H-M   'P 1'
#
loop_
_entity.id
_entity.type
_entity.pdbx_description
1 polymer ?
#
loop_
_entity_poly.entity_id
_entity_poly.type
_entity_poly.pdbx_seq_one_letter_code
_entity_poly.pdbx_strand_id
1 'polypeptide(L)'
;MKVVWGAATHVGMLRQQNEDAFIAQDDLFVVADGMGGHNAGEVASALAIDSMKRAAVGGFSSQESVVAGVNAANAAIHAASGGQSDQRGMGTTLAAVIPLPAHGDEPQRMVVTNVGDSRVYLWRA
;
A
#
# COMPACT_ATOMS: atom_id res chain seq x y z
N MET A 1 -10.12 15.76 -11.53
CA MET A 1 -10.85 14.53 -11.92
C MET A 1 -11.63 14.06 -10.70
N LYS A 2 -12.88 13.58 -10.82
CA LYS A 2 -13.60 12.99 -9.69
C LYS A 2 -13.44 11.47 -9.76
N VAL A 3 -12.69 10.88 -8.83
CA VAL A 3 -12.60 9.42 -8.69
C VAL A 3 -13.78 8.94 -7.86
N VAL A 4 -14.43 7.88 -8.32
CA VAL A 4 -15.39 7.10 -7.50
C VAL A 4 -14.72 5.77 -7.21
N TRP A 5 -14.74 5.37 -5.94
CA TRP A 5 -14.06 4.17 -5.48
C TRP A 5 -14.95 3.40 -4.51
N GLY A 6 -14.64 2.11 -4.39
CA GLY A 6 -15.16 1.21 -3.38
C GLY A 6 -14.07 0.23 -3.01
N ALA A 7 -14.09 -0.27 -1.79
CA ALA A 7 -13.12 -1.24 -1.31
C ALA A 7 -13.82 -2.31 -0.48
N ALA A 8 -13.29 -3.53 -0.55
CA ALA A 8 -13.76 -4.67 0.21
C ALA A 8 -12.58 -5.59 0.50
N THR A 9 -12.62 -6.26 1.63
CA THR A 9 -11.66 -7.31 2.00
C THR A 9 -12.41 -8.42 2.73
N HIS A 10 -11.90 -9.65 2.66
CA HIS A 10 -12.51 -10.81 3.29
C HIS A 10 -11.43 -11.86 3.61
N VAL A 11 -11.52 -12.49 4.79
CA VAL A 11 -10.57 -13.52 5.24
C VAL A 11 -10.53 -14.78 4.36
N GLY A 12 -11.57 -14.98 3.56
CA GLY A 12 -11.78 -16.17 2.75
C GLY A 12 -12.43 -17.30 3.56
N MET A 13 -12.28 -18.53 3.10
CA MET A 13 -12.91 -19.71 3.71
C MET A 13 -11.91 -20.65 4.40
N LEU A 14 -10.61 -20.39 4.30
CA LEU A 14 -9.54 -21.28 4.75
C LEU A 14 -8.65 -20.69 5.84
N ARG A 15 -8.36 -19.38 5.76
CA ARG A 15 -7.53 -18.71 6.75
C ARG A 15 -8.37 -18.32 7.96
N GLN A 16 -7.75 -18.28 9.13
CA GLN A 16 -8.39 -17.82 10.36
C GLN A 16 -8.31 -16.30 10.54
N GLN A 17 -7.32 -15.68 9.89
CA GLN A 17 -7.06 -14.24 9.97
C GLN A 17 -6.82 -13.68 8.58
N ASN A 18 -7.22 -12.43 8.40
CA ASN A 18 -7.01 -11.69 7.18
C ASN A 18 -5.73 -10.87 7.33
N GLU A 19 -4.73 -11.16 6.51
CA GLU A 19 -3.46 -10.43 6.48
C GLU A 19 -3.45 -9.34 5.40
N ASP A 20 -4.56 -9.15 4.68
CA ASP A 20 -4.73 -8.06 3.72
C ASP A 20 -5.03 -6.73 4.43
N ALA A 21 -4.38 -5.67 3.96
CA ALA A 21 -4.69 -4.29 4.32
C ALA A 21 -4.81 -3.41 3.07
N PHE A 22 -5.60 -2.34 3.14
CA PHE A 22 -5.77 -1.43 2.03
C PHE A 22 -6.00 0.03 2.48
N ILE A 23 -5.82 0.96 1.53
CA ILE A 23 -6.28 2.34 1.59
C ILE A 23 -7.09 2.61 0.34
N ALA A 24 -8.26 3.22 0.51
CA ALA A 24 -9.02 3.82 -0.57
C ALA A 24 -9.66 5.10 -0.03
N GLN A 25 -8.94 6.21 -0.08
CA GLN A 25 -9.42 7.54 0.34
C GLN A 25 -8.48 8.62 -0.18
N ASP A 26 -8.96 9.86 -0.32
CA ASP A 26 -8.12 11.04 -0.60
C ASP A 26 -7.14 10.86 -1.76
N ASP A 27 -7.59 10.22 -2.85
CA ASP A 27 -6.78 9.90 -4.03
C ASP A 27 -5.54 9.00 -3.74
N LEU A 28 -5.56 8.27 -2.62
CA LEU A 28 -4.59 7.25 -2.27
C LEU A 28 -5.24 5.86 -2.31
N PHE A 29 -4.84 5.05 -3.29
CA PHE A 29 -5.33 3.69 -3.47
C PHE A 29 -4.18 2.71 -3.34
N VAL A 30 -4.17 1.91 -2.28
CA VAL A 30 -3.09 0.97 -1.95
C VAL A 30 -3.70 -0.34 -1.48
N VAL A 31 -3.14 -1.46 -1.92
CA VAL A 31 -3.41 -2.80 -1.37
C VAL A 31 -2.09 -3.44 -0.95
N ALA A 32 -2.12 -4.17 0.15
CA ALA A 32 -0.98 -4.85 0.74
C ALA A 32 -1.43 -6.22 1.26
N ASP A 33 -0.85 -7.28 0.72
CA ASP A 33 -1.08 -8.69 1.10
C ASP A 33 0.07 -9.10 2.03
N GLY A 34 -0.25 -9.22 3.31
CA GLY A 34 0.69 -9.53 4.38
C GLY A 34 1.10 -10.99 4.36
N MET A 35 2.37 -11.24 4.63
CA MET A 35 2.91 -12.59 4.77
C MET A 35 3.82 -12.68 6.00
N GLY A 36 3.61 -13.71 6.81
CA GLY A 36 4.41 -13.97 7.99
C GLY A 36 3.84 -15.13 8.81
N GLY A 37 4.67 -15.79 9.63
CA GLY A 37 4.15 -16.74 10.62
C GLY A 37 3.50 -16.01 11.81
N HIS A 38 2.68 -16.70 12.60
CA HIS A 38 2.11 -16.19 13.87
C HIS A 38 1.58 -14.73 13.82
N ASN A 39 0.75 -14.41 12.82
CA ASN A 39 0.09 -13.09 12.63
C ASN A 39 1.04 -11.95 12.25
N ALA A 40 2.28 -12.24 11.87
CA ALA A 40 3.22 -11.20 11.49
C ALA A 40 2.88 -10.55 10.12
N GLY A 41 2.11 -11.24 9.27
CA GLY A 41 1.65 -10.68 7.99
C GLY A 41 0.66 -9.52 8.19
N GLU A 42 -0.30 -9.67 9.09
CA GLU A 42 -1.25 -8.60 9.46
C GLU A 42 -0.53 -7.34 9.96
N VAL A 43 0.48 -7.51 10.81
CA VAL A 43 1.31 -6.39 11.28
C VAL A 43 2.07 -5.74 10.12
N ALA A 44 2.65 -6.54 9.22
CA ALA A 44 3.42 -6.02 8.09
C ALA A 44 2.57 -5.21 7.10
N SER A 45 1.39 -5.73 6.71
CA SER A 45 0.49 -5.05 5.78
C SER A 45 -0.11 -3.79 6.41
N ALA A 46 -0.48 -3.82 7.69
CA ALA A 46 -0.92 -2.64 8.43
C ALA A 46 0.16 -1.55 8.50
N LEU A 47 1.42 -1.92 8.79
CA LEU A 47 2.55 -0.98 8.81
C LEU A 47 2.83 -0.36 7.43
N ALA A 48 2.66 -1.13 6.34
CA ALA A 48 2.77 -0.59 4.99
C ALA A 48 1.73 0.50 4.74
N ILE A 49 0.47 0.20 5.05
CA ILE A 49 -0.66 1.13 4.91
C ILE A 49 -0.44 2.39 5.74
N ASP A 50 -0.12 2.27 7.02
CA ASP A 50 0.07 3.42 7.90
C ASP A 50 1.27 4.30 7.49
N SER A 51 2.32 3.68 6.96
CA SER A 51 3.48 4.42 6.45
C SER A 51 3.15 5.17 5.17
N MET A 52 2.37 4.57 4.26
CA MET A 52 1.89 5.26 3.06
C MET A 52 0.95 6.43 3.41
N LYS A 53 0.04 6.27 4.38
CA LYS A 53 -0.80 7.37 4.87
C LYS A 53 0.03 8.53 5.39
N ARG A 54 1.05 8.24 6.22
CA ARG A 54 1.95 9.27 6.77
C ARG A 54 2.76 9.97 5.69
N ALA A 55 3.28 9.22 4.71
CA ALA A 55 4.01 9.78 3.58
C ALA A 55 3.12 10.65 2.67
N ALA A 56 1.82 10.34 2.61
CA ALA A 56 0.85 11.11 1.83
C ALA A 56 0.34 12.37 2.54
N VAL A 57 0.79 12.69 3.76
CA VAL A 57 0.42 13.95 4.44
C VAL A 57 0.94 15.13 3.61
N GLY A 58 0.03 15.96 3.10
CA GLY A 58 0.34 17.04 2.15
C GLY A 58 0.28 16.63 0.68
N GLY A 59 -0.03 15.37 0.40
CA GLY A 59 -0.17 14.80 -0.94
C GLY A 59 1.17 14.38 -1.57
N PHE A 60 1.13 13.36 -2.42
CA PHE A 60 2.27 13.03 -3.28
C PHE A 60 2.30 13.96 -4.49
N SER A 61 3.44 14.64 -4.70
CA SER A 61 3.60 15.61 -5.80
C SER A 61 4.41 15.06 -6.97
N SER A 62 5.17 13.99 -6.76
CA SER A 62 6.04 13.40 -7.77
C SER A 62 6.20 11.89 -7.61
N GLN A 63 6.73 11.22 -8.63
CA GLN A 63 7.07 9.80 -8.57
C GLN A 63 8.10 9.53 -7.46
N GLU A 64 9.08 10.42 -7.27
CA GLU A 64 10.11 10.30 -6.24
C GLU A 64 9.50 10.36 -4.83
N SER A 65 8.49 11.21 -4.62
CA SER A 65 7.78 11.28 -3.34
C SER A 65 7.04 9.96 -3.02
N VAL A 66 6.45 9.31 -4.03
CA VAL A 66 5.82 7.99 -3.89
C VAL A 66 6.86 6.92 -3.55
N VAL A 67 7.98 6.90 -4.28
CA VAL A 67 9.09 5.96 -4.02
C VAL A 67 9.65 6.15 -2.60
N ALA A 68 9.80 7.39 -2.14
CA ALA A 68 10.21 7.67 -0.76
C ALA A 68 9.20 7.13 0.27
N GLY A 69 7.90 7.26 0.01
CA GLY A 69 6.84 6.68 0.85
C GLY A 69 6.92 5.16 0.93
N VAL A 70 7.13 4.49 -0.21
CA VAL A 70 7.28 3.02 -0.28
C VAL A 70 8.54 2.56 0.45
N ASN A 71 9.65 3.28 0.31
CA ASN A 71 10.87 2.99 1.06
C ASN A 71 10.70 3.19 2.57
N ALA A 72 9.96 4.22 2.99
CA ALA A 72 9.63 4.44 4.40
C ALA A 72 8.77 3.31 4.96
N ALA A 73 7.79 2.82 4.19
CA ALA A 73 7.00 1.64 4.53
C ALA A 73 7.88 0.40 4.72
N ASN A 74 8.76 0.11 3.76
CA ASN A 74 9.68 -1.01 3.86
C ASN A 74 10.62 -0.89 5.08
N ALA A 75 11.14 0.32 5.35
CA ALA A 75 12.00 0.56 6.51
C ALA A 75 11.26 0.33 7.84
N ALA A 76 9.99 0.73 7.93
CA ALA A 76 9.16 0.50 9.12
C ALA A 76 8.92 -1.00 9.37
N ILE A 77 8.59 -1.76 8.32
CA ILE A 77 8.40 -3.21 8.39
C ILE A 77 9.70 -3.90 8.79
N HIS A 78 10.81 -3.55 8.15
CA HIS A 78 12.12 -4.13 8.45
C HIS A 78 12.53 -3.86 9.90
N ALA A 79 12.35 -2.63 10.40
CA ALA A 79 12.64 -2.28 11.77
C ALA A 79 11.80 -3.08 12.77
N ALA A 80 10.49 -3.22 12.51
CA ALA A 80 9.61 -4.01 13.35
C ALA A 80 9.94 -5.51 13.31
N SER A 81 10.36 -6.04 12.15
CA SER A 81 10.71 -7.47 11.97
C SER A 81 11.94 -7.92 12.79
N GLY A 82 12.80 -6.98 13.19
CA GLY A 82 14.01 -7.25 13.96
C GLY A 82 13.80 -7.26 15.48
N GLY A 83 12.65 -6.79 15.99
CA GLY A 83 12.46 -6.49 17.40
C GLY A 83 11.89 -7.62 18.28
N GLN A 84 11.16 -8.59 17.71
CA GLN A 84 10.46 -9.65 18.46
C GLN A 84 10.58 -11.00 17.73
N SER A 85 10.63 -12.13 18.45
CA SER A 85 10.72 -13.48 17.85
C SER A 85 9.57 -13.77 16.90
N ASP A 86 8.38 -13.28 17.24
CA ASP A 86 7.12 -13.63 16.60
C ASP A 86 6.88 -12.79 15.33
N GLN A 87 7.70 -11.75 15.10
CA GLN A 87 7.63 -10.84 13.95
C GLN A 87 8.77 -11.07 12.95
N ARG A 88 9.65 -12.05 13.21
CA ARG A 88 10.76 -12.37 12.32
C ARG A 88 10.26 -12.88 10.98
N GLY A 89 10.82 -12.30 9.92
CA GLY A 89 10.53 -12.72 8.54
C GLY A 89 9.19 -12.22 8.01
N MET A 90 8.53 -11.31 8.73
CA MET A 90 7.31 -10.67 8.23
C MET A 90 7.59 -9.78 7.02
N GLY A 91 6.65 -9.74 6.10
CA GLY A 91 6.67 -8.91 4.91
C GLY A 91 5.27 -8.71 4.38
N THR A 92 5.16 -7.88 3.34
CA THR A 92 3.89 -7.65 2.65
C THR A 92 4.17 -7.26 1.22
N THR A 93 3.24 -7.54 0.33
CA THR A 93 3.19 -6.90 -0.98
C THR A 93 2.78 -5.43 -0.82
N LEU A 94 2.95 -4.63 -1.89
CA LEU A 94 2.38 -3.30 -2.00
C LEU A 94 2.07 -3.01 -3.47
N ALA A 95 0.80 -2.82 -3.80
CA ALA A 95 0.36 -2.33 -5.10
C ALA A 95 -0.46 -1.05 -4.93
N ALA A 96 -0.15 0.00 -5.69
CA ALA A 96 -0.75 1.32 -5.50
C ALA A 96 -1.05 2.05 -6.81
N VAL A 97 -2.08 2.89 -6.78
CA VAL A 97 -2.41 3.89 -7.79
C VAL A 97 -2.60 5.25 -7.12
N ILE A 98 -1.81 6.24 -7.52
CA ILE A 98 -1.76 7.56 -6.88
C ILE A 98 -1.81 8.65 -7.97
N PRO A 99 -2.89 9.42 -8.09
CA PRO A 99 -2.93 10.61 -8.93
C PRO A 99 -1.92 11.65 -8.44
N LEU A 100 -1.16 12.23 -9.37
CA LEU A 100 -0.29 13.37 -9.07
C LEU A 100 -1.03 14.68 -9.37
N PRO A 101 -0.72 15.79 -8.67
CA PRO A 101 -1.22 17.11 -9.04
C PRO A 101 -0.94 17.42 -10.51
N ALA A 102 -1.95 17.92 -11.22
CA ALA A 102 -1.75 18.46 -12.56
C ALA A 102 -1.12 19.86 -12.47
N HIS A 103 -0.19 20.16 -13.37
CA HIS A 103 0.43 21.48 -13.47
C HIS A 103 -0.03 22.17 -14.75
N GLY A 104 -0.79 23.27 -14.61
CA GLY A 104 -1.34 24.00 -15.75
C GLY A 104 -2.24 23.12 -16.61
N ASP A 105 -2.00 23.11 -17.91
CA ASP A 105 -2.75 22.33 -18.91
C ASP A 105 -2.20 20.90 -19.10
N GLU A 106 -1.26 20.45 -18.26
CA GLU A 106 -0.75 19.08 -18.35
C GLU A 106 -1.85 18.04 -18.09
N PRO A 107 -1.84 16.92 -18.84
CA PRO A 107 -2.77 15.83 -18.59
C PRO A 107 -2.56 15.26 -17.18
N GLN A 108 -3.66 14.93 -16.51
CA GLN A 108 -3.65 14.25 -15.22
C GLN A 108 -2.79 12.99 -15.30
N ARG A 109 -1.75 12.92 -14.46
CA ARG A 109 -0.89 11.74 -14.33
C ARG A 109 -1.30 10.89 -13.12
N MET A 110 -1.00 9.61 -13.20
CA MET A 110 -1.11 8.66 -12.09
C MET A 110 0.20 7.87 -12.00
N VAL A 111 0.67 7.65 -10.78
CA VAL A 111 1.77 6.74 -10.47
C VAL A 111 1.18 5.40 -10.12
N VAL A 112 1.70 4.36 -10.77
CA VAL A 112 1.44 2.96 -10.39
C VAL A 112 2.71 2.43 -9.73
N THR A 113 2.57 1.78 -8.58
CA THR A 113 3.67 1.11 -7.90
C THR A 113 3.30 -0.33 -7.60
N ASN A 114 4.27 -1.25 -7.71
CA ASN A 114 4.07 -2.65 -7.40
C ASN A 114 5.34 -3.29 -6.82
N VAL A 115 5.18 -3.91 -5.65
CA VAL A 115 6.19 -4.76 -4.99
C VAL A 115 5.50 -6.05 -4.59
N GLY A 116 6.02 -7.20 -5.04
CA GLY A 116 5.37 -8.49 -4.87
C GLY A 116 4.40 -8.83 -6.01
N ASP A 117 3.39 -9.64 -5.70
CA ASP A 117 2.51 -10.30 -6.67
C ASP A 117 1.04 -9.87 -6.61
N SER A 118 0.69 -8.91 -5.74
CA SER A 118 -0.52 -8.10 -5.89
C SER A 118 -0.52 -7.35 -7.23
N ARG A 119 -1.67 -6.81 -7.64
CA ARG A 119 -1.87 -6.39 -9.02
C ARG A 119 -2.67 -5.10 -9.15
N VAL A 120 -2.31 -4.32 -10.17
CA VAL A 120 -3.07 -3.17 -10.67
C VAL A 120 -3.52 -3.48 -12.09
N TYR A 121 -4.79 -3.24 -12.37
CA TYR A 121 -5.40 -3.46 -13.68
C TYR A 121 -5.95 -2.14 -14.24
N LEU A 122 -5.82 -1.95 -15.56
CA LEU A 122 -6.47 -0.87 -16.29
C LEU A 122 -7.49 -1.48 -17.26
N TRP A 123 -8.76 -1.15 -17.04
CA TRP A 123 -9.82 -1.43 -17.99
C TRP A 123 -10.08 -0.19 -18.86
N ARG A 124 -10.08 -0.37 -20.19
CA ARG A 124 -10.43 0.68 -21.16
C ARG A 124 -11.45 0.09 -22.14
N ALA A 125 -12.62 0.72 -22.21
CA ALA A 125 -13.67 0.34 -23.14
C ALA A 125 -13.37 0.85 -24.56
#